data_AF-A0A3M1P0W6-F1
#
_entry.id   AF-A0A3M1P0W6-F1
#
_cell.length_a   1.000
_cell.length_b   1.000
_cell.length_c   1.000
_cell.angle_alpha   90.00
_cell.angle_beta   90.00
_cell.angle_gamma   90.00
#
_symmetry.space_group_name_H-M   'P 1'
#
loop_
_entity.id
_entity.type
_entity.pdbx_description
1 polymer ?
#
loop_
_entity_poly.entity_id
_entity_poly.type
_entity_poly.pdbx_seq_one_letter_code
_entity_poly.pdbx_strand_id
1 'polypeptide(L)'
;MYFAELQEFITEIVVRSKKEYDSPDKLTGGSPYEQVFQHEDALIALYDIPPDTRFPHVNAFFSDELRDLKEDRSGWIFARGGEALIAYYPLAPYRWEEQPDAWDENRKHRRLVSPHLKNGAVVQVAPASAYASMEAFRAAVRALPLEVSTHPVPSVRFTTLGGATMELTYGETPRLNGTPVDYAAWPLYEGPFLQAAPESRRLEMRYGALRRLLDFNTLTIREWIETPSDNRQDPGTP
;
A
#
# COMPACT_ATOMS: atom_id res chain seq x y z
N MET A 1 -32.88 -16.42 -26.23
CA MET A 1 -33.47 -16.14 -24.90
C MET A 1 -33.14 -14.69 -24.61
N TYR A 2 -34.15 -13.80 -24.68
CA TYR A 2 -33.98 -12.36 -24.54
C TYR A 2 -34.53 -12.00 -23.15
N PHE A 3 -33.65 -11.69 -22.21
CA PHE A 3 -34.02 -11.45 -20.82
C PHE A 3 -34.44 -9.98 -20.63
N ALA A 4 -35.66 -9.63 -21.06
CA ALA A 4 -36.18 -8.27 -20.94
C ALA A 4 -36.35 -7.82 -19.47
N GLU A 5 -36.69 -8.75 -18.57
CA GLU A 5 -36.91 -8.49 -17.14
C GLU A 5 -35.59 -8.24 -16.36
N LEU A 6 -34.46 -8.72 -16.88
CA LEU A 6 -33.12 -8.42 -16.33
C LEU A 6 -32.64 -7.03 -16.74
N GLN A 7 -33.26 -6.39 -17.74
CA GLN A 7 -32.75 -5.15 -18.31
C GLN A 7 -32.96 -3.95 -17.38
N GLU A 8 -34.05 -3.91 -16.61
CA GLU A 8 -34.26 -2.89 -15.57
C GLU A 8 -33.26 -3.07 -14.41
N PHE A 9 -33.06 -4.29 -13.94
CA PHE A 9 -32.10 -4.61 -12.87
C PHE A 9 -30.66 -4.35 -13.31
N ILE A 10 -30.29 -4.73 -14.54
CA ILE A 10 -28.98 -4.43 -15.13
C ILE A 10 -28.83 -2.93 -15.35
N THR A 11 -29.86 -2.21 -15.79
CA THR A 11 -29.76 -0.75 -15.97
C THR A 11 -29.62 -0.05 -14.63
N GLU A 12 -30.33 -0.48 -13.59
CA GLU A 12 -30.15 0.04 -12.23
C GLU A 12 -28.76 -0.28 -11.69
N ILE A 13 -28.29 -1.52 -11.81
CA ILE A 13 -26.92 -1.92 -11.44
C ILE A 13 -25.88 -1.13 -12.24
N VAL A 14 -26.07 -0.94 -13.54
CA VAL A 14 -25.17 -0.17 -14.41
C VAL A 14 -25.23 1.32 -14.08
N VAL A 15 -26.39 1.90 -13.80
CA VAL A 15 -26.51 3.31 -13.40
C VAL A 15 -25.91 3.52 -12.01
N ARG A 16 -26.12 2.58 -11.07
CA ARG A 16 -25.51 2.59 -9.73
C ARG A 16 -23.98 2.47 -9.86
N SER A 17 -23.49 1.46 -10.58
CA SER A 17 -22.06 1.22 -10.84
C SER A 17 -21.39 2.25 -11.76
N LYS A 18 -22.11 3.01 -12.59
CA LYS A 18 -21.53 4.09 -13.39
C LYS A 18 -21.55 5.43 -12.68
N LYS A 19 -22.57 5.71 -11.85
CA LYS A 19 -22.48 6.78 -10.83
C LYS A 19 -21.38 6.47 -9.81
N GLU A 20 -21.08 5.18 -9.58
CA GLU A 20 -19.74 4.60 -9.45
C GLU A 20 -18.53 5.53 -9.50
N TYR A 21 -18.13 5.85 -10.73
CA TYR A 21 -16.81 6.39 -11.04
C TYR A 21 -16.76 7.92 -11.00
N ASP A 22 -17.86 8.57 -10.64
CA ASP A 22 -18.06 10.00 -10.89
C ASP A 22 -18.59 10.79 -9.69
N SER A 23 -18.14 10.42 -8.49
CA SER A 23 -18.55 11.07 -7.24
C SER A 23 -17.36 11.25 -6.29
N PRO A 24 -17.26 12.39 -5.57
CA PRO A 24 -16.22 12.62 -4.57
C PRO A 24 -16.39 11.74 -3.32
N ASP A 25 -17.56 11.12 -3.16
CA ASP A 25 -17.92 10.35 -1.96
C ASP A 25 -17.57 8.86 -2.10
N LYS A 26 -16.76 8.48 -3.10
CA LYS A 26 -16.35 7.08 -3.31
C LYS A 26 -14.88 6.85 -3.02
N LEU A 27 -14.60 5.61 -2.62
CA LEU A 27 -13.25 5.12 -2.36
C LEU A 27 -12.55 4.58 -3.61
N THR A 28 -13.32 4.19 -4.63
CA THR A 28 -12.78 3.72 -5.90
C THR A 28 -12.30 4.91 -6.73
N GLY A 29 -11.01 5.20 -6.64
CA GLY A 29 -10.37 6.25 -7.42
C GLY A 29 -8.86 6.04 -7.49
N GLY A 30 -8.25 6.55 -8.55
CA GLY A 30 -6.81 6.73 -8.68
C GLY A 30 -6.55 8.15 -9.18
N SER A 31 -5.46 8.77 -8.74
CA SER A 31 -5.11 10.12 -9.15
C SER A 31 -3.89 10.07 -10.07
N PRO A 32 -3.88 10.81 -11.20
CA PRO A 32 -2.65 10.99 -11.99
C PRO A 32 -1.62 11.85 -11.25
N TYR A 33 -2.02 12.47 -10.14
CA TYR A 33 -1.18 13.31 -9.29
C TYR A 33 -0.69 12.55 -8.05
N GLU A 34 -0.70 11.22 -8.07
CA GLU A 34 -0.24 10.36 -6.99
C GLU A 34 1.11 9.74 -7.37
N GLN A 35 2.05 9.76 -6.43
CA GLN A 35 3.28 8.99 -6.50
C GLN A 35 3.44 8.14 -5.26
N VAL A 36 3.54 6.83 -5.47
CA VAL A 36 3.66 5.83 -4.40
C VAL A 36 5.01 5.14 -4.51
N PHE A 37 5.69 5.01 -3.38
CA PHE A 37 6.89 4.21 -3.24
C PHE A 37 6.76 3.28 -2.04
N GLN A 38 6.86 1.98 -2.27
CA GLN A 38 6.81 0.95 -1.22
C GLN A 38 8.16 0.22 -1.17
N HIS A 39 8.65 -0.02 0.05
CA HIS A 39 9.77 -0.90 0.29
C HIS A 39 9.43 -1.79 1.49
N GLU A 40 9.42 -3.11 1.26
CA GLU A 40 9.08 -4.13 2.26
C GLU A 40 7.77 -3.81 3.00
N ASP A 41 7.88 -3.42 4.27
CA ASP A 41 6.81 -3.21 5.24
C ASP A 41 6.40 -1.73 5.38
N ALA A 42 6.93 -0.84 4.53
CA ALA A 42 6.64 0.58 4.55
C ALA A 42 6.26 1.13 3.16
N LEU A 43 5.43 2.17 3.17
CA LEU A 43 4.95 2.85 1.97
C LEU A 43 4.87 4.36 2.21
N ILE A 44 5.25 5.14 1.20
CA ILE A 44 5.05 6.58 1.13
C ILE A 44 4.18 6.87 -0.10
N ALA A 45 3.12 7.65 0.08
CA ALA A 45 2.32 8.20 -1.00
C ALA A 45 2.36 9.73 -0.94
N LEU A 46 2.61 10.40 -2.06
CA LEU A 46 2.63 11.86 -2.18
C LEU A 46 1.68 12.34 -3.26
N TYR A 47 1.09 13.51 -3.04
CA TYR A 47 0.14 14.14 -3.96
C TYR A 47 0.47 15.62 -4.16
N ASP A 48 0.57 16.06 -5.42
CA ASP A 48 0.60 17.49 -5.80
C ASP A 48 -0.52 17.77 -6.80
N ILE A 49 -1.71 18.02 -6.27
CA ILE A 49 -2.97 18.13 -7.03
C ILE A 49 -3.17 19.57 -7.52
N PRO A 50 -3.36 19.83 -8.82
CA PRO A 50 -3.72 21.15 -9.31
C PRO A 50 -5.07 21.65 -8.74
N PRO A 51 -5.23 22.96 -8.46
CA PRO A 51 -6.41 23.52 -7.80
C PRO A 51 -7.73 23.33 -8.57
N ASP A 52 -7.67 23.21 -9.89
CA ASP A 52 -8.84 23.00 -10.76
C ASP A 52 -9.14 21.52 -11.02
N THR A 53 -8.47 20.60 -10.31
CA THR A 53 -8.71 19.17 -10.43
C THR A 53 -10.11 18.82 -9.95
N ARG A 54 -10.79 17.97 -10.72
CA ARG A 54 -12.09 17.44 -10.34
C ARG A 54 -11.96 16.54 -9.10
N PHE A 55 -12.69 16.88 -8.04
CA PHE A 55 -12.65 16.23 -6.73
C PHE A 55 -11.25 16.29 -6.06
N PRO A 56 -10.76 17.50 -5.72
CA PRO A 56 -9.38 17.68 -5.27
C PRO A 56 -9.22 17.35 -3.78
N HIS A 57 -9.22 16.07 -3.44
CA HIS A 57 -9.02 15.59 -2.08
C HIS A 57 -8.26 14.26 -2.06
N VAL A 58 -7.66 13.96 -0.92
CA VAL A 58 -7.01 12.68 -0.63
C VAL A 58 -7.81 11.95 0.42
N ASN A 59 -8.05 10.66 0.22
CA ASN A 59 -8.77 9.81 1.16
C ASN A 59 -7.92 8.63 1.62
N ALA A 60 -8.20 8.14 2.83
CA ALA A 60 -7.77 6.82 3.26
C ALA A 60 -8.96 6.05 3.86
N PHE A 61 -9.04 4.76 3.54
CA PHE A 61 -10.11 3.88 3.99
C PHE A 61 -9.70 3.11 5.25
N PHE A 62 -10.54 3.19 6.28
CA PHE A 62 -10.37 2.47 7.53
C PHE A 62 -11.60 1.60 7.76
N SER A 63 -11.44 0.30 7.48
CA SER A 63 -12.50 -0.70 7.71
C SER A 63 -13.03 -0.65 9.15
N ASP A 64 -14.31 -0.95 9.31
CA ASP A 64 -14.98 -1.11 10.62
C ASP A 64 -14.46 -2.34 11.38
N GLU A 65 -13.76 -3.25 10.71
CA GLU A 65 -13.11 -4.42 11.30
C GLU A 65 -11.74 -4.11 11.92
N LEU A 66 -11.19 -2.91 11.68
CA LEU A 66 -9.94 -2.48 12.29
C LEU A 66 -10.12 -2.36 13.81
N ARG A 67 -9.28 -3.07 14.54
CA ARG A 67 -9.19 -3.01 16.00
C ARG A 67 -8.18 -1.97 16.43
N ASP A 68 -8.28 -1.54 17.68
CA ASP A 68 -7.31 -0.64 18.32
C ASP A 68 -7.04 0.66 17.54
N LEU A 69 -8.01 1.14 16.73
CA LEU A 69 -7.84 2.38 15.98
C LEU A 69 -7.67 3.55 16.95
N LYS A 70 -6.52 4.22 16.88
CA LYS A 70 -6.15 5.29 17.78
C LYS A 70 -5.36 6.36 17.05
N GLU A 71 -5.89 7.58 17.04
CA GLU A 71 -5.13 8.78 16.75
C GLU A 71 -4.20 9.07 17.94
N ASP A 72 -2.90 9.07 17.68
CA ASP A 72 -1.87 9.28 18.69
C ASP A 72 -1.34 10.70 18.66
N ARG A 73 -0.87 11.20 19.81
CA ARG A 73 -0.30 12.55 19.91
C ARG A 73 0.96 12.75 19.07
N SER A 74 1.62 11.66 18.64
CA SER A 74 2.74 11.70 17.71
C SER A 74 2.34 12.05 16.26
N GLY A 75 1.04 12.09 15.94
CA GLY A 75 0.52 12.27 14.58
C GLY A 75 0.24 10.95 13.86
N TRP A 76 0.76 9.83 14.35
CA TRP A 76 0.44 8.50 13.84
C TRP A 76 -0.98 8.08 14.22
N ILE A 77 -1.66 7.41 13.30
CA ILE A 77 -2.91 6.69 13.50
C ILE A 77 -2.56 5.20 13.53
N PHE A 78 -2.79 4.54 14.64
CA PHE A 78 -2.48 3.13 14.82
C PHE A 78 -3.73 2.28 14.71
N ALA A 79 -3.65 1.11 14.08
CA ALA A 79 -4.72 0.13 14.00
C ALA A 79 -4.18 -1.29 13.96
N ARG A 80 -5.07 -2.27 14.12
CA ARG A 80 -4.80 -3.69 13.87
C ARG A 80 -5.84 -4.26 12.91
N GLY A 81 -5.40 -4.82 11.79
CA GLY A 81 -6.22 -5.57 10.84
C GLY A 81 -5.83 -7.04 10.86
N GLY A 82 -6.62 -7.89 11.54
CA GLY A 82 -6.25 -9.30 11.72
C GLY A 82 -4.88 -9.43 12.41
N GLU A 83 -3.92 -10.05 11.74
CA GLU A 83 -2.54 -10.23 12.22
C GLU A 83 -1.57 -9.12 11.74
N ALA A 84 -2.07 -8.05 11.13
CA ALA A 84 -1.26 -6.89 10.75
C ALA A 84 -1.42 -5.75 11.77
N LEU A 85 -0.31 -5.29 12.32
CA LEU A 85 -0.21 -4.02 13.04
C LEU A 85 0.08 -2.92 12.02
N ILE A 86 -0.65 -1.81 12.11
CA ILE A 86 -0.65 -0.76 11.10
C ILE A 86 -0.41 0.58 11.80
N ALA A 87 0.48 1.39 11.25
CA ALA A 87 0.66 2.78 11.58
C ALA A 87 0.54 3.62 10.30
N TYR A 88 -0.30 4.64 10.33
CA TYR A 88 -0.58 5.55 9.22
C TYR A 88 -0.31 6.99 9.67
N TYR A 89 0.51 7.73 8.94
CA TYR A 89 0.83 9.13 9.21
C TYR A 89 0.32 10.01 8.06
N PRO A 90 -0.75 10.81 8.27
CA PRO A 90 -1.17 11.80 7.28
C PRO A 90 -0.22 13.01 7.28
N LEU A 91 0.15 13.50 6.09
CA LEU A 91 1.02 14.68 5.96
C LEU A 91 0.28 16.02 6.11
N ALA A 92 -1.04 16.02 5.95
CA ALA A 92 -1.87 17.22 6.05
C ALA A 92 -3.10 17.01 6.94
N PRO A 93 -3.72 18.09 7.44
CA PRO A 93 -4.96 17.99 8.22
C PRO A 93 -6.05 17.23 7.47
N TYR A 94 -6.90 16.55 8.24
CA TYR A 94 -7.97 15.72 7.72
C TYR A 94 -9.19 15.77 8.62
N ARG A 95 -10.29 15.20 8.15
CA ARG A 95 -11.48 14.90 8.95
C ARG A 95 -11.88 13.44 8.75
N TRP A 96 -12.61 12.91 9.73
CA TRP A 96 -13.28 11.63 9.58
C TRP A 96 -14.68 11.81 8.99
N GLU A 97 -15.04 10.92 8.09
CA GLU A 97 -16.39 10.75 7.58
C GLU A 97 -16.82 9.30 7.75
N GLU A 98 -18.12 9.09 7.96
CA GLU A 98 -18.69 7.76 7.92
C GLU A 98 -18.86 7.34 6.45
N GLN A 99 -18.41 6.13 6.13
CA GLN A 99 -18.54 5.54 4.81
C GLN A 99 -19.37 4.26 4.93
N PRO A 100 -20.63 4.24 4.45
CA PRO A 100 -21.42 3.02 4.40
C PRO A 100 -20.71 1.94 3.58
N ASP A 101 -20.81 0.69 4.03
CA ASP A 101 -20.38 -0.47 3.26
C ASP A 101 -21.22 -0.58 1.98
N ALA A 102 -20.60 -1.02 0.89
CA ALA A 102 -21.26 -1.09 -0.41
C ALA A 102 -22.37 -2.16 -0.48
N TRP A 103 -22.28 -3.18 0.38
CA TRP A 103 -23.12 -4.37 0.41
C TRP A 103 -24.01 -4.46 1.65
N ASP A 104 -23.65 -3.76 2.74
CA ASP A 104 -24.45 -3.69 3.97
C ASP A 104 -24.51 -2.25 4.52
N GLU A 105 -25.60 -1.53 4.22
CA GLU A 105 -25.79 -0.14 4.65
C GLU A 105 -25.79 0.07 6.18
N ASN A 106 -25.95 -0.99 6.97
CA ASN A 106 -25.88 -0.92 8.43
C ASN A 106 -24.43 -0.92 8.93
N ARG A 107 -23.47 -1.33 8.09
CA ARG A 107 -22.05 -1.26 8.38
C ARG A 107 -21.49 0.07 7.90
N LYS A 108 -20.72 0.71 8.78
CA LYS A 108 -20.10 2.00 8.51
C LYS A 108 -18.62 1.91 8.80
N HIS A 109 -17.83 2.05 7.75
CA HIS A 109 -16.40 2.22 7.85
C HIS A 109 -16.07 3.70 8.16
N ARG A 110 -14.80 3.97 8.42
CA ARG A 110 -14.27 5.32 8.55
C ARG A 110 -13.50 5.70 7.29
N ARG A 111 -13.77 6.89 6.78
CA ARG A 111 -13.00 7.52 5.71
C ARG A 111 -12.26 8.71 6.29
N LEU A 112 -10.94 8.71 6.19
CA LEU A 112 -10.14 9.91 6.38
C LEU A 112 -10.24 10.73 5.09
N VAL A 113 -10.55 12.02 5.20
CA VAL A 113 -10.66 12.95 4.06
C VAL A 113 -9.83 14.18 4.31
N SER A 114 -8.92 14.48 3.38
CA SER A 114 -8.05 15.65 3.41
C SER A 114 -8.25 16.51 2.16
N PRO A 115 -8.69 17.77 2.28
CA PRO A 115 -8.91 18.67 1.14
C PRO A 115 -7.62 19.36 0.66
N HIS A 116 -6.47 19.02 1.23
CA HIS A 116 -5.20 19.67 0.92
C HIS A 116 -4.61 19.10 -0.38
N LEU A 117 -4.24 20.02 -1.28
CA LEU A 117 -3.76 19.71 -2.63
C LEU A 117 -2.33 19.13 -2.64
N LYS A 118 -1.46 19.67 -1.78
CA LYS A 118 -0.11 19.16 -1.53
C LYS A 118 -0.16 18.32 -0.26
N ASN A 119 0.00 17.02 -0.41
CA ASN A 119 -0.38 16.07 0.62
C ASN A 119 0.41 14.75 0.51
N GLY A 120 0.12 13.82 1.40
CA GLY A 120 0.65 12.47 1.37
C GLY A 120 0.31 11.66 2.60
N ALA A 121 0.83 10.44 2.63
CA ALA A 121 0.79 9.58 3.79
C ALA A 121 2.05 8.72 3.88
N VAL A 122 2.42 8.36 5.10
CA VAL A 122 3.41 7.30 5.38
C VAL A 122 2.68 6.15 6.06
N VAL A 123 2.95 4.93 5.62
CA VAL A 123 2.42 3.71 6.23
C VAL A 123 3.59 2.83 6.65
N GLN A 124 3.52 2.33 7.87
CA GLN A 124 4.41 1.29 8.39
C GLN A 124 3.54 0.15 8.92
N VAL A 125 3.82 -1.06 8.47
CA VAL A 125 3.14 -2.26 8.96
C VAL A 125 4.13 -3.23 9.59
N ALA A 126 3.62 -4.15 10.40
CA ALA A 126 4.37 -5.30 10.90
C ALA A 126 3.41 -6.45 11.20
N PRO A 127 3.86 -7.72 11.11
CA PRO A 127 3.07 -8.82 11.63
C PRO A 127 2.96 -8.73 13.15
N ALA A 128 1.79 -9.05 13.71
CA ALA A 128 1.54 -9.00 15.15
C ALA A 128 2.51 -9.89 15.93
N SER A 129 2.97 -10.99 15.34
CA SER A 129 3.96 -11.89 15.93
C SER A 129 5.35 -11.26 16.13
N ALA A 130 5.68 -10.18 15.43
CA ALA A 130 6.97 -9.49 15.61
C ALA A 130 7.03 -8.62 16.88
N TYR A 131 5.90 -8.39 17.55
CA TYR A 131 5.82 -7.53 18.72
C TYR A 131 5.09 -8.19 19.86
N ALA A 132 5.60 -8.03 21.08
CA ALA A 132 4.95 -8.57 22.28
C ALA A 132 3.57 -7.96 22.55
N SER A 133 3.31 -6.74 22.06
CA SER A 133 2.02 -6.06 22.18
C SER A 133 1.87 -4.91 21.17
N MET A 134 0.65 -4.43 21.00
CA MET A 134 0.35 -3.22 20.21
C MET A 134 1.05 -1.96 20.77
N GLU A 135 1.21 -1.85 22.09
CA GLU A 135 1.95 -0.74 22.69
C GLU A 135 3.46 -0.80 22.39
N ALA A 136 4.03 -2.01 22.32
CA ALA A 136 5.43 -2.18 21.91
C ALA A 136 5.64 -1.74 20.45
N PHE A 137 4.71 -2.10 19.56
CA PHE A 137 4.71 -1.61 18.17
C PHE A 137 4.56 -0.09 18.09
N ARG A 138 3.60 0.50 18.80
CA ARG A 138 3.43 1.96 18.88
C ARG A 138 4.70 2.66 19.34
N ALA A 139 5.36 2.14 20.38
CA ALA A 139 6.60 2.70 20.90
C ALA A 139 7.73 2.64 19.86
N ALA A 140 7.87 1.51 19.15
CA ALA A 140 8.87 1.36 18.08
C ALA A 140 8.64 2.35 16.93
N VAL A 141 7.40 2.45 16.42
CA VAL A 141 7.07 3.38 15.32
C VAL A 141 7.26 4.84 15.72
N ARG A 142 6.89 5.23 16.94
CA ARG A 142 7.11 6.61 17.44
C ARG A 142 8.59 7.00 17.49
N ALA A 143 9.49 6.04 17.63
CA ALA A 143 10.92 6.28 17.68
C ALA A 143 11.58 6.39 16.29
N LEU A 144 10.84 6.07 15.22
CA LEU A 144 11.36 6.11 13.86
C LEU A 144 11.59 7.57 13.40
N PRO A 145 12.78 7.87 12.85
CA PRO A 145 13.02 9.13 12.16
C PRO A 145 12.02 9.35 11.02
N LEU A 146 11.29 10.45 11.10
CA LEU A 146 10.33 10.87 10.08
C LEU A 146 10.43 12.38 9.91
N GLU A 147 10.78 12.80 8.69
CA GLU A 147 10.80 14.19 8.26
C GLU A 147 9.80 14.34 7.11
N VAL A 148 8.89 15.32 7.22
CA VAL A 148 7.86 15.58 6.23
C VAL A 148 7.79 17.06 5.89
N SER A 149 7.52 17.36 4.62
CA SER A 149 7.11 18.69 4.18
C SER A 149 6.03 18.58 3.11
N THR A 150 5.08 19.51 3.11
CA THR A 150 4.09 19.67 2.02
C THR A 150 4.38 20.90 1.15
N HIS A 151 5.40 21.70 1.48
CA HIS A 151 5.73 22.94 0.78
C HIS A 151 7.25 23.08 0.53
N PRO A 152 7.68 23.63 -0.62
CA PRO A 152 6.85 24.02 -1.77
C PRO A 152 6.30 22.82 -2.56
N VAL A 153 6.90 21.64 -2.40
CA VAL A 153 6.52 20.37 -3.03
C VAL A 153 6.50 19.31 -1.92
N PRO A 154 5.54 18.36 -1.93
CA PRO A 154 5.53 17.28 -0.94
C PRO A 154 6.84 16.46 -0.95
N SER A 155 7.38 16.19 0.23
CA SER A 155 8.58 15.39 0.42
C SER A 155 8.56 14.66 1.75
N VAL A 156 9.08 13.43 1.78
CA VAL A 156 9.22 12.59 2.98
C VAL A 156 10.61 11.95 2.99
N ARG A 157 11.24 11.98 4.17
CA ARG A 157 12.37 11.10 4.53
C ARG A 157 11.96 10.28 5.74
N PHE A 158 11.91 8.96 5.58
CA PHE A 158 11.41 8.04 6.60
C PHE A 158 12.36 6.85 6.76
N THR A 159 12.70 6.52 8.00
CA THR A 159 13.43 5.28 8.31
C THR A 159 12.45 4.22 8.80
N THR A 160 12.40 3.08 8.11
CA THR A 160 11.44 2.00 8.38
C THR A 160 11.82 1.20 9.62
N LEU A 161 10.90 0.32 10.08
CA LEU A 161 11.20 -0.66 11.14
C LEU A 161 12.34 -1.62 10.76
N GLY A 162 12.47 -1.94 9.46
CA GLY A 162 13.60 -2.71 8.91
C GLY A 162 14.93 -1.95 8.84
N GLY A 163 14.93 -0.65 9.16
CA GLY A 163 16.12 0.21 9.16
C GLY A 163 16.49 0.82 7.81
N ALA A 164 15.70 0.56 6.76
CA ALA A 164 15.89 1.21 5.46
C ALA A 164 15.44 2.68 5.52
N THR A 165 16.18 3.57 4.88
CA THR A 165 15.75 4.96 4.69
C THR A 165 15.12 5.14 3.32
N MET A 166 13.85 5.52 3.30
CA MET A 166 13.10 5.88 2.10
C MET A 166 13.04 7.41 1.98
N GLU A 167 13.40 7.93 0.81
CA GLU A 167 13.34 9.35 0.50
C GLU A 167 12.53 9.55 -0.77
N LEU A 168 11.48 10.35 -0.68
CA LEU A 168 10.59 10.63 -1.79
C LEU A 168 10.26 12.12 -1.81
N THR A 169 10.50 12.78 -2.93
CA THR A 169 10.02 14.13 -3.24
C THR A 169 9.14 14.02 -4.47
N TYR A 170 7.96 14.61 -4.44
CA TYR A 170 7.03 14.52 -5.56
C TYR A 170 7.67 15.06 -6.85
N GLY A 171 7.61 14.28 -7.93
CA GLY A 171 8.21 14.61 -9.22
C GLY A 171 9.66 14.18 -9.39
N GLU A 172 10.31 13.65 -8.34
CA GLU A 172 11.67 13.15 -8.37
C GLU A 172 11.74 11.62 -8.26
N THR A 173 12.87 11.04 -8.67
CA THR A 173 13.13 9.61 -8.48
C THR A 173 13.34 9.33 -6.98
N PRO A 174 12.58 8.41 -6.37
CA PRO A 174 12.77 8.03 -4.97
C PRO A 174 14.18 7.49 -4.74
N ARG A 175 14.66 7.60 -3.50
CA ARG A 175 15.91 6.97 -3.07
C ARG A 175 15.64 5.98 -1.94
N LEU A 176 16.33 4.85 -2.02
CA LEU A 176 16.39 3.86 -0.97
C LEU A 176 17.82 3.82 -0.44
N ASN A 177 18.01 4.07 0.85
CA ASN A 177 19.33 4.15 1.50
C ASN A 177 20.28 5.11 0.75
N GLY A 178 19.77 6.27 0.33
CA GLY A 178 20.50 7.28 -0.44
C GLY A 178 20.70 6.96 -1.93
N THR A 179 20.39 5.73 -2.37
CA THR A 179 20.55 5.29 -3.76
C THR A 179 19.25 5.50 -4.54
N PRO A 180 19.26 6.23 -5.67
CA PRO A 180 18.08 6.36 -6.53
C PRO A 180 17.56 5.01 -7.00
N VAL A 181 16.25 4.85 -7.00
CA VAL A 181 15.57 3.68 -7.56
C VAL A 181 15.83 3.60 -9.06
N ASP A 182 16.34 2.44 -9.51
CA ASP A 182 16.51 2.15 -10.94
C ASP A 182 15.26 1.47 -11.51
N TYR A 183 14.39 2.27 -12.12
CA TYR A 183 13.19 1.75 -12.77
C TYR A 183 13.49 0.89 -14.02
N ALA A 184 14.65 1.06 -14.67
CA ALA A 184 14.99 0.27 -15.85
C ALA A 184 15.34 -1.18 -15.50
N ALA A 185 15.86 -1.40 -14.29
CA ALA A 185 16.16 -2.73 -13.76
C ALA A 185 15.06 -3.30 -12.85
N TRP A 186 13.93 -2.61 -12.68
CA TRP A 186 12.92 -2.98 -11.69
C TRP A 186 12.18 -4.27 -12.09
N PRO A 187 12.08 -5.26 -11.21
CA PRO A 187 11.39 -6.52 -11.48
C PRO A 187 9.87 -6.31 -11.67
N LEU A 188 9.22 -7.19 -12.43
CA LEU A 188 7.76 -7.21 -12.54
C LEU A 188 7.12 -7.75 -11.25
N TYR A 189 7.72 -8.78 -10.68
CA TYR A 189 7.40 -9.30 -9.35
C TYR A 189 8.68 -9.62 -8.60
N GLU A 190 8.78 -9.17 -7.35
CA GLU A 190 9.92 -9.42 -6.45
C GLU A 190 9.43 -9.74 -5.03
N GLY A 191 8.44 -10.62 -4.92
CA GLY A 191 7.91 -11.06 -3.65
C GLY A 191 8.52 -12.38 -3.18
N PRO A 192 8.38 -12.74 -1.90
CA PRO A 192 8.79 -14.05 -1.40
C PRO A 192 8.05 -15.21 -2.07
N PHE A 193 6.86 -14.95 -2.63
CA PHE A 193 6.00 -15.95 -3.26
C PHE A 193 5.96 -15.89 -4.78
N LEU A 194 6.38 -14.77 -5.38
CA LEU A 194 6.21 -14.52 -6.81
C LEU A 194 7.39 -13.72 -7.36
N GLN A 195 8.04 -14.23 -8.40
CA GLN A 195 9.23 -13.63 -9.01
C GLN A 195 9.09 -13.61 -10.53
N ALA A 196 9.33 -12.44 -11.14
CA ALA A 196 9.38 -12.28 -12.59
C ALA A 196 10.16 -11.02 -12.96
N ALA A 197 11.00 -11.12 -14.00
CA ALA A 197 11.56 -9.95 -14.67
C ALA A 197 10.58 -9.42 -15.73
N PRO A 198 10.58 -8.10 -16.01
CA PRO A 198 9.79 -7.52 -17.11
C PRO A 198 10.08 -8.23 -18.43
N GLU A 199 9.06 -8.42 -19.26
CA GLU A 199 9.15 -9.05 -20.58
C GLU A 199 9.73 -10.48 -20.64
N SER A 200 10.09 -11.08 -19.49
CA SER A 200 10.68 -12.43 -19.44
C SER A 200 9.73 -13.52 -19.91
N ARG A 201 8.42 -13.25 -19.86
CA ARG A 201 7.34 -14.23 -20.10
C ARG A 201 7.51 -15.47 -19.22
N ARG A 202 8.10 -15.28 -18.04
CA ARG A 202 8.36 -16.31 -17.04
C ARG A 202 7.84 -15.84 -15.70
N LEU A 203 7.17 -16.76 -14.99
CA LEU A 203 6.63 -16.49 -13.67
C LEU A 203 7.01 -17.64 -12.74
N GLU A 204 7.84 -17.34 -11.74
CA GLU A 204 8.20 -18.29 -10.70
C GLU A 204 7.33 -18.05 -9.46
N MET A 205 6.62 -19.09 -9.04
CA MET A 205 5.84 -19.13 -7.79
C MET A 205 6.56 -19.99 -6.76
N ARG A 206 6.58 -19.51 -5.51
CA ARG A 206 7.26 -20.14 -4.38
C ARG A 206 6.31 -20.32 -3.21
N TYR A 207 6.31 -21.51 -2.61
CA TYR A 207 5.56 -21.78 -1.37
C TYR A 207 6.30 -22.82 -0.52
N GLY A 208 6.93 -22.38 0.58
CA GLY A 208 7.85 -23.21 1.34
C GLY A 208 8.98 -23.71 0.43
N ALA A 209 9.18 -25.03 0.35
CA ALA A 209 10.14 -25.66 -0.56
C ALA A 209 9.58 -25.86 -1.98
N LEU A 210 8.27 -25.69 -2.22
CA LEU A 210 7.68 -25.90 -3.53
C LEU A 210 8.00 -24.75 -4.47
N ARG A 211 8.32 -25.09 -5.71
CA ARG A 211 8.60 -24.15 -6.79
C ARG A 211 7.78 -24.55 -8.01
N ARG A 212 7.20 -23.55 -8.67
CA ARG A 212 6.53 -23.70 -9.96
C ARG A 212 6.97 -22.58 -10.89
N LEU A 213 7.47 -22.93 -12.07
CA LEU A 213 7.80 -22.00 -13.14
C LEU A 213 6.79 -22.18 -14.28
N LEU A 214 6.10 -21.09 -14.61
CA LEU A 214 5.34 -20.97 -15.85
C LEU A 214 6.25 -20.30 -16.89
N ASP A 215 6.56 -21.00 -17.99
CA ASP A 215 7.30 -20.42 -19.11
C ASP A 215 6.37 -20.25 -20.32
N PHE A 216 5.92 -19.01 -20.54
CA PHE A 216 5.02 -18.67 -21.63
C PHE A 216 5.76 -18.55 -22.97
N ASN A 217 7.09 -18.59 -23.01
CA ASN A 217 7.84 -18.68 -24.27
C ASN A 217 7.65 -20.05 -24.92
N THR A 218 7.53 -21.09 -24.10
CA THR A 218 7.38 -22.48 -24.54
C THR A 218 6.04 -23.10 -24.18
N LEU A 219 5.17 -22.36 -23.47
CA LEU A 219 3.90 -22.83 -22.92
C LEU A 219 4.07 -24.07 -22.04
N THR A 220 5.10 -24.07 -21.20
CA THR A 220 5.42 -25.19 -20.31
C THR A 220 5.28 -24.83 -18.85
N ILE A 221 5.07 -25.87 -18.03
CA ILE A 221 5.05 -25.79 -16.58
C ILE A 221 6.16 -26.69 -16.07
N ARG A 222 7.02 -26.16 -15.20
CA ARG A 222 8.02 -26.94 -14.47
C ARG A 222 7.77 -26.81 -12.97
N GLU A 223 7.83 -27.92 -12.26
CA GLU A 223 7.66 -27.96 -10.81
C GLU A 223 8.83 -28.70 -10.18
N TRP A 224 9.29 -28.23 -9.02
CA TRP A 224 10.32 -28.90 -8.25
C TRP A 224 10.22 -28.56 -6.76
N ILE A 225 10.89 -29.36 -5.95
CA ILE A 225 11.11 -29.09 -4.54
C ILE A 225 12.52 -28.51 -4.43
N GLU A 226 12.63 -27.26 -4.00
CA GLU A 226 13.89 -26.65 -3.65
C GLU A 226 14.43 -27.32 -2.39
N THR A 227 15.49 -28.09 -2.55
CA THR A 227 16.22 -28.67 -1.42
C THR A 227 17.11 -27.57 -0.86
N PRO A 228 17.15 -27.34 0.47
CA PRO A 228 18.08 -26.37 1.05
C PRO A 228 19.50 -26.69 0.56
N SER A 229 20.13 -25.75 -0.14
CA SER A 229 21.54 -25.90 -0.49
C SER A 229 22.36 -25.88 0.80
N ASP A 230 23.14 -26.93 1.03
CA ASP A 230 24.13 -27.03 2.11
C ASP A 230 25.27 -26.04 1.84
N ASN A 231 25.01 -24.76 2.09
CA ASN A 231 25.97 -23.69 1.90
C ASN A 231 25.93 -22.73 3.10
N ARG A 232 26.19 -23.30 4.29
CA ARG A 232 26.92 -22.59 5.34
C ARG A 232 28.40 -22.99 5.22
N GLN A 233 29.11 -22.43 4.24
CA GLN A 233 30.52 -22.18 4.46
C GLN A 233 30.60 -20.87 5.25
N ASP A 234 30.67 -21.05 6.57
CA ASP A 234 31.12 -20.03 7.50
C ASP A 234 32.66 -19.99 7.41
N PRO A 235 33.30 -18.96 6.83
CA PRO A 235 34.74 -18.85 6.90
C PRO A 235 35.09 -18.27 8.28
N GLY A 236 35.27 -19.18 9.23
CA GLY A 236 36.24 -19.16 10.33
C GLY A 236 36.54 -17.83 11.01
N THR A 237 36.17 -17.76 12.29
CA THR A 237 36.92 -17.00 13.30
C THR A 237 37.70 -18.02 14.14
N PRO A 238 39.03 -17.91 14.29
CA PRO A 238 39.70 -18.25 15.55
C PRO A 238 39.55 -17.11 16.56
#